data_AF-A0A5M5ZLJ0-F1
#
_entry.id   AF-A0A5M5ZLJ0-F1
#
_cell.length_a   1.000
_cell.length_b   1.000
_cell.length_c   1.000
_cell.angle_alpha   90.00
_cell.angle_beta   90.00
_cell.angle_gamma   90.00
#
_symmetry.space_group_name_H-M   'P 1'
#
loop_
_entity.id
_entity.type
_entity.pdbx_description
1 polymer ?
#
loop_
_entity_poly.entity_id
_entity_poly.type
_entity_poly.pdbx_seq_one_letter_code
_entity_poly.pdbx_strand_id
1 'polypeptide(L)'
;LPDNLKAFVPDFNAEYKYGVPCLTKWYKGDISNPTFFKQKEASQSEQDVILIRYAEAFLLRAEAEVELGDITAAMKDIDVIRKRAKATTLYTNKVTDKIEARSLVLKERALEFCQEFNRKFDLLRWGLYLDVMNDTQFIVCGSANRSTIRSKKNLLYAIPTAEIAENKLIGANNYGY
;
A
#
# COMPACT_ATOMS: atom_id res chain seq x y z
N LEU A 1 -15.59 -1.32 -6.44
CA LEU A 1 -15.63 -0.56 -7.71
C LEU A 1 -16.04 -1.52 -8.82
N PRO A 2 -16.76 -1.04 -9.85
CA PRO A 2 -16.91 -1.73 -11.14
C PRO A 2 -15.56 -2.28 -11.64
N ASP A 3 -15.54 -3.42 -12.33
CA ASP A 3 -14.28 -4.12 -12.67
C ASP A 3 -13.36 -3.28 -13.57
N ASN A 4 -13.92 -2.45 -14.45
CA ASN A 4 -13.19 -1.48 -15.29
C ASN A 4 -12.55 -0.31 -14.49
N LEU A 5 -12.92 -0.17 -13.22
CA LEU A 5 -12.37 0.82 -12.29
C LEU A 5 -11.40 0.21 -11.28
N LYS A 6 -11.24 -1.12 -11.27
CA LYS A 6 -10.22 -1.81 -10.48
C LYS A 6 -8.88 -1.74 -11.21
N ALA A 7 -7.79 -1.67 -10.45
CA ALA A 7 -6.45 -1.79 -11.00
C ALA A 7 -6.11 -3.26 -11.26
N PHE A 8 -5.58 -3.57 -12.45
CA PHE A 8 -5.11 -4.89 -12.84
C PHE A 8 -3.61 -5.05 -12.54
N VAL A 9 -3.20 -6.08 -11.81
CA VAL A 9 -1.77 -6.34 -11.57
C VAL A 9 -1.45 -7.80 -11.93
N PRO A 10 -0.82 -8.07 -13.09
CA PRO A 10 -0.49 -9.44 -13.50
C PRO A 10 0.70 -10.05 -12.73
N ASP A 11 1.59 -9.21 -12.17
CA ASP A 11 2.92 -9.66 -11.72
C ASP A 11 3.23 -9.38 -10.25
N PHE A 12 2.28 -9.58 -9.34
CA PHE A 12 2.64 -9.63 -7.91
C PHE A 12 3.38 -10.92 -7.54
N ASN A 13 3.39 -11.92 -8.43
CA ASN A 13 4.03 -13.23 -8.29
C ASN A 13 5.31 -13.38 -9.15
N ALA A 14 6.19 -12.38 -9.13
CA ALA A 14 7.56 -12.64 -9.58
C ALA A 14 8.24 -13.58 -8.56
N GLU A 15 8.67 -14.74 -9.04
CA GLU A 15 9.51 -15.75 -8.41
C GLU A 15 10.16 -15.31 -7.08
N TYR A 16 9.62 -15.81 -5.96
CA TYR A 16 10.13 -15.53 -4.61
C TYR A 16 11.52 -16.15 -4.46
N LYS A 17 12.58 -15.38 -4.76
CA LYS A 17 13.95 -15.82 -4.49
C LYS A 17 14.16 -15.89 -2.99
N TYR A 18 14.54 -17.06 -2.49
CA TYR A 18 14.91 -17.27 -1.08
C TYR A 18 16.00 -16.27 -0.67
N GLY A 19 15.59 -15.33 0.16
CA GLY A 19 16.36 -14.26 0.78
C GLY A 19 15.35 -13.50 1.63
N VAL A 20 15.74 -12.98 2.79
CA VAL A 20 14.80 -12.20 3.61
C VAL A 20 14.69 -10.83 2.94
N PRO A 21 13.61 -10.48 2.21
CA PRO A 21 13.46 -9.12 1.73
C PRO A 21 13.39 -8.22 2.97
N CYS A 22 14.42 -7.41 3.14
CA CYS A 22 14.50 -6.47 4.23
C CYS A 22 14.14 -5.09 3.68
N LEU A 23 13.15 -4.44 4.31
CA LEU A 23 12.79 -3.08 3.97
C LEU A 23 13.83 -2.13 4.55
N THR A 24 14.53 -1.41 3.69
CA THR A 24 15.67 -0.57 4.06
C THR A 24 15.29 0.90 4.26
N LYS A 25 14.03 1.25 4.00
CA LYS A 25 13.50 2.61 4.06
C LYS A 25 13.77 3.35 5.37
N TRP A 26 13.79 2.60 6.48
CA TRP A 26 14.06 3.13 7.82
C TRP A 26 15.33 2.54 8.44
N TYR A 27 16.10 1.78 7.64
CA TYR A 27 17.32 1.15 8.09
C TYR A 27 18.47 2.15 7.99
N LYS A 28 19.04 2.51 9.14
CA LYS A 28 20.18 3.43 9.25
C LYS A 28 21.54 2.71 9.18
N GLY A 29 21.56 1.38 9.07
CA GLY A 29 22.79 0.59 9.00
C GLY A 29 23.32 0.41 7.57
N ASP A 30 24.45 -0.28 7.45
CA ASP A 30 25.04 -0.61 6.15
C ASP A 30 24.18 -1.65 5.40
N ILE A 31 23.68 -1.24 4.22
CA ILE A 31 22.81 -2.06 3.38
C ILE A 31 23.56 -3.23 2.73
N SER A 32 24.89 -3.12 2.61
CA SER A 32 25.75 -4.16 2.02
C SER A 32 26.10 -5.27 3.02
N ASN A 33 26.01 -4.97 4.32
CA ASN A 33 26.17 -5.92 5.43
C ASN A 33 25.09 -5.70 6.50
N PRO A 34 23.86 -6.14 6.24
CA PRO A 34 22.75 -5.85 7.13
C PRO A 34 22.85 -6.56 8.50
N THR A 35 22.61 -5.83 9.59
CA THR A 35 22.62 -6.35 10.96
C THR A 35 21.23 -6.33 11.62
N PHE A 36 20.18 -6.70 10.89
CA PHE A 36 18.77 -6.63 11.32
C PHE A 36 18.45 -7.30 12.67
N PHE A 37 19.31 -8.20 13.16
CA PHE A 37 19.09 -9.00 14.37
C PHE A 37 20.04 -8.66 15.52
N LYS A 38 20.83 -7.58 15.43
CA LYS A 38 21.63 -7.13 16.59
C LYS A 38 20.72 -6.43 17.60
N GLN A 39 20.44 -7.15 18.69
CA GLN A 39 19.56 -6.78 19.80
C GLN A 39 19.90 -5.42 20.48
N LYS A 40 21.10 -4.87 20.25
CA LYS A 40 21.60 -3.64 20.88
C LYS A 40 21.16 -2.34 20.20
N GLU A 41 20.58 -2.40 19.00
CA GLU A 41 20.05 -1.23 18.26
C GLU A 41 18.53 -1.11 18.34
N ALA A 42 17.84 -2.11 18.91
CA ALA A 42 16.38 -2.13 19.05
C ALA A 42 15.85 -1.18 20.14
N SER A 43 16.74 -0.61 20.95
CA SER A 43 16.42 0.29 22.06
C SER A 43 16.55 1.74 21.61
N GLN A 44 15.42 2.32 21.20
CA GLN A 44 15.15 3.73 20.98
C GLN A 44 15.78 4.36 19.72
N SER A 45 14.96 4.46 18.67
CA SER A 45 15.20 5.37 17.54
C SER A 45 14.35 6.62 17.76
N GLU A 46 14.98 7.80 17.85
CA GLU A 46 14.34 9.13 17.87
C GLU A 46 13.76 9.49 16.50
N GLN A 47 13.04 8.57 15.88
CA GLN A 47 12.58 8.75 14.51
C GLN A 47 11.22 9.39 14.47
N ASP A 48 11.14 10.53 13.80
CA ASP A 48 9.88 11.23 13.58
C ASP A 48 8.90 10.35 12.81
N VAL A 49 7.65 10.34 13.27
CA VAL A 49 6.55 9.69 12.57
C VAL A 49 6.09 10.60 11.45
N ILE A 50 6.30 10.19 10.21
CA ILE A 50 5.84 10.92 9.04
C ILE A 50 4.33 10.72 8.89
N LEU A 51 3.57 11.81 8.96
CA LEU A 51 2.13 11.81 8.66
C LEU A 51 1.85 12.17 7.20
N ILE A 52 2.55 13.18 6.67
CA ILE A 52 2.43 13.67 5.30
C ILE A 52 3.82 14.06 4.83
N ARG A 53 4.12 13.83 3.55
CA ARG A 53 5.36 14.29 2.92
C ARG A 53 5.18 14.59 1.45
N TYR A 54 6.11 15.37 0.89
CA TYR A 54 5.97 15.94 -0.44
C TYR A 54 5.80 14.92 -1.59
N ALA A 55 6.35 13.70 -1.44
CA ALA A 55 6.13 12.64 -2.43
C ALA A 55 4.64 12.27 -2.61
N GLU A 56 3.82 12.46 -1.57
CA GLU A 56 2.39 12.21 -1.64
C GLU A 56 1.68 13.17 -2.59
N ALA A 57 2.12 14.42 -2.67
CA ALA A 57 1.55 15.38 -3.61
C ALA A 57 1.73 14.93 -5.07
N PHE A 58 2.92 14.43 -5.44
CA PHE A 58 3.16 13.88 -6.77
C PHE A 58 2.33 12.64 -7.05
N LEU A 59 2.25 11.71 -6.09
CA LEU A 59 1.52 10.46 -6.31
C LEU A 59 -0.01 10.66 -6.29
N LEU A 60 -0.53 11.63 -5.54
CA LEU A 60 -1.94 12.04 -5.61
C LEU A 60 -2.25 12.76 -6.92
N ARG A 61 -1.35 13.64 -7.38
CA ARG A 61 -1.52 14.33 -8.66
C ARG A 61 -1.47 13.34 -9.83
N ALA A 62 -0.49 12.43 -9.85
CA ALA A 62 -0.41 11.37 -10.85
C ALA A 62 -1.68 10.52 -10.90
N GLU A 63 -2.24 10.18 -9.73
CA GLU A 63 -3.48 9.42 -9.65
C GLU A 63 -4.68 10.19 -10.25
N ALA A 64 -4.80 11.47 -9.91
CA ALA A 64 -5.85 12.33 -10.46
C ALA A 64 -5.69 12.51 -11.98
N GLU A 65 -4.46 12.69 -12.47
CA GLU A 65 -4.14 12.84 -13.89
C GLU A 65 -4.51 11.58 -14.69
N VAL A 66 -4.23 10.38 -14.17
CA VAL A 66 -4.71 9.13 -14.78
C VAL A 66 -6.23 9.13 -14.88
N GLU A 67 -6.94 9.57 -13.83
CA GLU A 67 -8.40 9.59 -13.87
C GLU A 67 -8.98 10.62 -14.84
N LEU A 68 -8.32 11.77 -14.99
CA LEU A 68 -8.64 12.79 -15.99
C LEU A 68 -8.24 12.40 -17.41
N GLY A 69 -7.43 11.36 -17.58
CA GLY A 69 -6.97 10.84 -18.87
C GLY A 69 -5.61 11.39 -19.34
N ASP A 70 -4.94 12.21 -18.54
CA ASP A 70 -3.58 12.69 -18.83
C ASP A 70 -2.52 11.72 -18.29
N ILE A 71 -2.38 10.59 -18.98
CA ILE A 71 -1.42 9.54 -18.60
C ILE A 71 0.02 10.05 -18.72
N THR A 72 0.30 10.96 -19.66
CA THR A 72 1.65 11.48 -19.87
C THR A 72 2.09 12.35 -18.70
N ALA A 73 1.20 13.21 -18.16
CA ALA A 73 1.49 13.95 -16.94
C ALA A 73 1.70 12.99 -15.75
N ALA A 74 0.82 12.00 -15.60
CA ALA A 74 0.90 11.07 -14.48
C ALA A 74 2.22 10.29 -14.43
N MET A 75 2.70 9.84 -15.59
CA MET A 75 3.98 9.11 -15.67
C MET A 75 5.19 10.01 -15.39
N LYS A 76 5.11 11.31 -15.70
CA LYS A 76 6.17 12.28 -15.33
C LYS A 76 6.28 12.41 -13.81
N ASP A 77 5.15 12.47 -13.11
CA ASP A 77 5.12 12.57 -11.65
C ASP A 77 5.67 11.31 -10.97
N ILE A 78 5.29 10.13 -11.46
CA ILE A 78 5.89 8.86 -11.01
C ILE A 78 7.40 8.88 -11.22
N ASP A 79 7.88 9.33 -12.37
CA ASP A 79 9.31 9.35 -12.69
C ASP A 79 10.09 10.30 -11.76
N VAL A 80 9.50 11.37 -11.22
CA VAL A 80 10.14 12.21 -10.18
C VAL A 80 10.45 11.37 -8.94
N ILE A 81 9.47 10.57 -8.48
CA ILE A 81 9.63 9.69 -7.31
C ILE A 81 10.68 8.61 -7.58
N ARG A 82 10.58 7.95 -8.72
CA ARG A 82 11.50 6.87 -9.11
C ARG A 82 12.94 7.35 -9.27
N LYS A 83 13.16 8.53 -9.87
CA LYS A 83 14.49 9.16 -9.97
C LYS A 83 15.10 9.41 -8.59
N ARG A 84 14.32 9.95 -7.66
CA ARG A 84 14.78 10.16 -6.27
C ARG A 84 15.11 8.84 -5.58
N ALA A 85 14.35 7.79 -5.85
CA ALA A 85 14.60 6.45 -5.34
C ALA A 85 15.73 5.69 -6.07
N LYS A 86 16.38 6.31 -7.08
CA LYS A 86 17.37 5.66 -7.96
C LYS A 86 16.83 4.40 -8.65
N ALA A 87 15.52 4.34 -8.87
CA ALA A 87 14.87 3.27 -9.60
C ALA A 87 14.85 3.57 -11.10
N THR A 88 14.75 2.53 -11.93
CA THR A 88 14.66 2.71 -13.38
C THR A 88 13.38 3.46 -13.76
N THR A 89 13.51 4.55 -14.51
CA THR A 89 12.38 5.31 -15.06
C THR A 89 11.84 4.56 -16.27
N LEU A 90 10.79 3.78 -16.07
CA LEU A 90 10.34 2.80 -17.06
C LEU A 90 9.09 3.23 -17.84
N TYR A 91 8.40 4.29 -17.44
CA TYR A 91 6.99 4.46 -17.81
C TYR A 91 6.69 5.62 -18.76
N THR A 92 7.54 6.66 -18.83
CA THR A 92 7.32 7.78 -19.75
C THR A 92 7.22 7.29 -21.20
N ASN A 93 6.09 7.60 -21.85
CA ASN A 93 5.73 7.24 -23.23
C ASN A 93 5.59 5.73 -23.52
N LYS A 94 5.55 4.86 -22.51
CA LYS A 94 5.35 3.41 -22.70
C LYS A 94 3.95 2.94 -22.34
N VAL A 95 3.27 3.69 -21.49
CA VAL A 95 1.94 3.37 -20.97
C VAL A 95 0.92 4.23 -21.68
N THR A 96 -0.04 3.59 -22.33
CA THR A 96 -1.13 4.28 -23.06
C THR A 96 -2.50 3.88 -22.54
N ASP A 97 -2.60 2.72 -21.88
CA ASP A 97 -3.85 2.26 -21.30
C ASP A 97 -4.07 2.87 -19.90
N LYS A 98 -5.31 3.31 -19.66
CA LYS A 98 -5.69 3.96 -18.40
C LYS A 98 -5.69 2.97 -17.22
N ILE A 99 -6.08 1.71 -17.46
CA ILE A 99 -6.12 0.69 -16.41
C ILE A 99 -4.68 0.34 -16.01
N GLU A 100 -3.80 0.13 -16.99
CA GLU A 100 -2.36 -0.08 -16.75
C GLU A 100 -1.73 1.10 -16.00
N ALA A 101 -1.99 2.33 -16.43
CA ALA A 101 -1.49 3.55 -15.77
C ALA A 101 -1.91 3.62 -14.30
N ARG A 102 -3.19 3.33 -14.01
CA ARG A 102 -3.73 3.29 -12.64
C ARG A 102 -3.01 2.24 -11.78
N SER A 103 -2.79 1.06 -12.34
CA SER A 103 -2.06 -0.02 -11.65
C SER A 103 -0.62 0.37 -11.32
N LEU A 104 0.05 1.07 -12.22
CA LEU A 104 1.40 1.56 -11.99
C LEU A 104 1.45 2.61 -10.89
N VAL A 105 0.52 3.58 -10.89
CA VAL A 105 0.40 4.56 -9.79
C VAL A 105 0.20 3.84 -8.45
N LEU A 106 -0.71 2.87 -8.39
CA LEU A 106 -0.98 2.13 -7.15
C LEU A 106 0.19 1.27 -6.68
N LYS A 107 0.95 0.69 -7.63
CA LYS A 107 2.18 -0.04 -7.34
C LYS A 107 3.24 0.89 -6.77
N GLU A 108 3.45 2.06 -7.38
CA GLU A 108 4.42 3.04 -6.91
C GLU A 108 4.04 3.58 -5.52
N ARG A 109 2.77 3.88 -5.28
CA ARG A 109 2.27 4.25 -3.94
C ARG A 109 2.57 3.18 -2.89
N ALA A 110 2.36 1.90 -3.22
CA ALA A 110 2.61 0.80 -2.30
C ALA A 110 4.10 0.67 -1.93
N LEU A 111 4.99 0.86 -2.90
CA LEU A 111 6.43 0.83 -2.71
C LEU A 111 6.90 2.06 -1.91
N GLU A 112 6.48 3.24 -2.35
CA GLU A 112 6.92 4.51 -1.81
C GLU A 112 6.44 4.71 -0.37
N PHE A 113 5.18 4.35 -0.04
CA PHE A 113 4.58 4.50 1.29
C PHE A 113 4.55 3.21 2.12
N CYS A 114 5.42 2.24 1.79
CA CYS A 114 5.54 1.05 2.62
C CYS A 114 5.85 1.44 4.08
N GLN A 115 5.11 0.88 5.04
CA GLN A 115 5.21 1.18 6.48
C GLN A 115 4.88 2.63 6.90
N GLU A 116 4.14 3.39 6.08
CA GLU A 116 3.64 4.75 6.42
C GLU A 116 2.12 4.79 6.66
N PHE A 117 1.49 3.64 6.96
CA PHE A 117 0.05 3.54 7.28
C PHE A 117 -0.94 3.83 6.13
N ASN A 118 -0.49 4.08 4.89
CA ASN A 118 -1.40 4.38 3.76
C ASN A 118 -2.06 3.15 3.11
N ARG A 119 -1.37 1.99 3.08
CA ARG A 119 -1.74 0.85 2.20
C ARG A 119 -3.17 0.34 2.41
N LYS A 120 -3.64 0.26 3.66
CA LYS A 120 -5.01 -0.20 3.96
C LYS A 120 -6.04 0.73 3.32
N PHE A 121 -5.89 2.04 3.50
CA PHE A 121 -6.83 3.03 2.99
C PHE A 121 -6.80 3.09 1.46
N ASP A 122 -5.61 2.96 0.85
CA ASP A 122 -5.48 2.85 -0.60
C ASP A 122 -6.24 1.65 -1.17
N LEU A 123 -6.16 0.49 -0.53
CA LEU A 123 -6.90 -0.69 -0.97
C LEU A 123 -8.41 -0.56 -0.75
N LEU A 124 -8.84 0.06 0.35
CA LEU A 124 -10.25 0.25 0.65
C LEU A 124 -10.92 1.19 -0.36
N ARG A 125 -10.32 2.36 -0.62
CA ARG A 125 -10.88 3.35 -1.56
C ARG A 125 -10.93 2.83 -3.00
N TRP A 126 -9.96 2.02 -3.41
CA TRP A 126 -9.96 1.34 -4.70
C TRP A 126 -10.81 0.06 -4.73
N GLY A 127 -11.42 -0.35 -3.62
CA GLY A 127 -12.21 -1.58 -3.54
C GLY A 127 -11.41 -2.85 -3.84
N LEU A 128 -10.10 -2.83 -3.62
CA LEU A 128 -9.15 -3.92 -3.83
C LEU A 128 -8.79 -4.65 -2.53
N TYR A 129 -9.28 -4.17 -1.38
CA TYR A 129 -8.89 -4.67 -0.07
C TYR A 129 -9.16 -6.16 0.12
N LEU A 130 -10.35 -6.65 -0.23
CA LEU A 130 -10.67 -8.07 -0.08
C LEU A 130 -9.84 -8.92 -1.04
N ASP A 131 -9.76 -8.51 -2.30
CA ASP A 131 -9.05 -9.22 -3.36
C ASP A 131 -7.56 -9.39 -2.97
N VAL A 132 -6.87 -8.30 -2.62
CA VAL A 132 -5.45 -8.32 -2.28
C VAL A 132 -5.17 -9.01 -0.94
N MET A 133 -5.95 -8.74 0.10
CA MET A 133 -5.68 -9.33 1.42
C MET A 133 -5.94 -10.83 1.44
N ASN A 134 -6.95 -11.31 0.70
CA ASN A 134 -7.24 -12.73 0.61
C ASN A 134 -6.23 -13.47 -0.28
N ASP A 135 -5.62 -12.82 -1.26
CA ASP A 135 -4.52 -13.42 -2.02
C ASP A 135 -3.29 -13.66 -1.13
N THR A 136 -3.00 -12.72 -0.21
CA THR A 136 -1.88 -12.82 0.74
C THR A 136 -2.18 -13.59 2.04
N GLN A 137 -3.29 -14.31 2.11
CA GLN A 137 -3.80 -14.91 3.36
C GLN A 137 -2.93 -16.04 3.94
N PHE A 138 -2.05 -16.62 3.12
CA PHE A 138 -1.12 -17.68 3.52
C PHE A 138 0.30 -17.10 3.63
N ILE A 139 0.69 -16.74 4.85
CA ILE A 139 2.10 -16.49 5.16
C ILE A 139 2.55 -17.61 6.08
N VAL A 140 3.46 -18.46 5.59
CA VAL A 140 4.14 -19.46 6.43
C VAL A 140 5.13 -18.71 7.33
N CYS A 141 4.68 -18.26 8.50
CA CYS A 141 5.56 -17.72 9.54
C CYS A 141 5.81 -18.80 10.60
N GLY A 142 6.80 -19.66 10.37
CA GLY A 142 7.11 -20.78 11.27
C GLY A 142 6.01 -21.85 11.28
N SER A 143 5.71 -22.41 12.45
CA SER A 143 4.78 -23.55 12.61
C SER A 143 3.30 -23.18 12.79
N ALA A 144 2.92 -21.91 12.65
CA ALA A 144 1.57 -21.44 12.92
C ALA A 144 0.80 -21.09 11.64
N ASN A 145 -0.18 -21.92 11.27
CA ASN A 145 -1.14 -21.58 10.22
C ASN A 145 -2.17 -20.56 10.76
N ARG A 146 -1.94 -19.27 10.53
CA ARG A 146 -2.93 -18.22 10.80
C ARG A 146 -3.59 -17.79 9.49
N SER A 147 -4.74 -18.39 9.16
CA SER A 147 -5.57 -17.88 8.06
C SER A 147 -6.25 -16.58 8.51
N THR A 148 -6.05 -15.50 7.75
CA THR A 148 -6.65 -14.18 8.03
C THR A 148 -7.56 -13.72 6.90
N ILE A 149 -8.46 -14.63 6.46
CA ILE A 149 -9.49 -14.33 5.46
C ILE A 149 -10.25 -13.06 5.86
N ARG A 150 -10.33 -12.12 4.93
CA ARG A 150 -11.08 -10.87 5.02
C ARG A 150 -12.41 -11.02 4.30
N SER A 151 -13.46 -10.52 4.93
CA SER A 151 -14.81 -10.47 4.37
C SER A 151 -15.37 -9.05 4.45
N LYS A 152 -16.61 -8.87 3.98
CA LYS A 152 -17.29 -7.57 3.93
C LYS A 152 -17.29 -6.81 5.27
N LYS A 153 -17.28 -7.51 6.41
CA LYS A 153 -17.20 -6.88 7.74
C LYS A 153 -15.89 -6.13 7.99
N ASN A 154 -14.81 -6.52 7.33
CA ASN A 154 -13.48 -5.92 7.52
C ASN A 154 -13.28 -4.63 6.72
N LEU A 155 -14.28 -4.17 5.97
CA LEU A 155 -14.21 -2.95 5.17
C LEU A 155 -14.36 -1.69 6.02
N LEU A 156 -15.11 -1.76 7.11
CA LEU A 156 -15.38 -0.64 8.01
C LEU A 156 -14.96 -1.00 9.43
N TYR A 157 -14.59 0.02 10.21
CA TYR A 157 -14.34 -0.16 11.62
C TYR A 157 -15.65 -0.34 12.38
N ALA A 158 -15.58 -1.12 13.46
CA ALA A 158 -16.71 -1.25 14.35
C ALA A 158 -16.92 0.07 15.12
N ILE A 159 -18.16 0.56 15.20
CA ILE A 159 -18.50 1.63 16.14
C ILE A 159 -18.50 0.99 17.54
N PRO A 160 -17.86 1.61 18.54
CA PRO A 160 -17.87 1.11 19.92
C PRO A 160 -19.29 0.84 20.41
N THR A 161 -19.49 -0.31 21.06
CA THR A 161 -20.82 -0.73 21.53
C THR A 161 -21.41 0.22 22.56
N ALA A 162 -20.56 0.85 23.38
CA ALA A 162 -20.97 1.89 24.31
C ALA A 162 -21.62 3.08 23.58
N GLU A 163 -21.02 3.57 22.49
CA GLU A 163 -21.56 4.71 21.75
C GLU A 163 -22.93 4.43 21.12
N ILE A 164 -23.17 3.18 20.71
CA ILE A 164 -24.48 2.77 20.18
C ILE A 164 -25.52 2.61 21.27
N ALA A 165 -25.12 2.14 22.45
CA ALA A 165 -26.03 2.03 23.58
C ALA A 165 -26.51 3.41 24.05
N GLU A 166 -25.59 4.40 24.07
CA GLU A 166 -25.89 5.75 24.54
C GLU A 166 -26.58 6.61 23.47
N ASN A 167 -26.06 6.62 22.24
CA ASN A 167 -26.60 7.47 21.19
C ASN A 167 -27.67 6.76 20.34
N LYS A 168 -28.92 6.92 20.77
CA LYS A 168 -30.11 6.36 20.11
C LYS A 168 -30.31 6.81 18.65
N LEU A 169 -29.62 7.87 18.20
CA LEU A 169 -29.72 8.37 16.82
C LEU A 169 -28.72 7.71 15.86
N ILE A 170 -27.67 7.06 16.35
CA ILE A 170 -26.68 6.34 15.50
C ILE A 170 -27.35 5.17 14.76
N GLY A 171 -28.38 4.58 15.37
CA GLY A 171 -29.10 3.44 14.81
C GLY A 171 -28.29 2.16 14.92
N ALA A 172 -28.22 1.41 13.82
CA ALA A 172 -27.50 0.16 13.77
C ALA A 172 -26.03 0.36 13.41
N ASN A 173 -25.25 -0.58 13.87
CA ASN A 173 -23.84 -0.65 13.60
C ASN A 173 -23.75 -1.15 12.07
N ASN A 174 -22.84 -0.64 11.19
CA ASN A 174 -22.10 -1.29 10.05
C ASN A 174 -22.20 -2.82 9.83
N TYR A 175 -22.00 -3.28 8.61
CA TYR A 175 -22.20 -4.70 8.32
C TYR A 175 -21.24 -5.64 9.07
N GLY A 176 -21.82 -6.55 9.88
CA GLY A 176 -21.16 -7.77 10.35
C GLY A 176 -20.08 -7.60 11.41
N TYR A 177 -19.93 -6.40 11.99
CA TYR A 177 -19.06 -6.07 13.14
C TYR A 177 -17.76 -6.85 13.27
#